data_AF-A0A949PDU7-F1
#
_entry.id   AF-A0A949PDU7-F1
#
_cell.length_a   1.000
_cell.length_b   1.000
_cell.length_c   1.000
_cell.angle_alpha   90.00
_cell.angle_beta   90.00
_cell.angle_gamma   90.00
#
_symmetry.space_group_name_H-M   'P 1'
#
loop_
_entity.id
_entity.type
_entity.pdbx_description
1 polymer ?
#
loop_
_entity_poly.entity_id
_entity_poly.type
_entity_poly.pdbx_seq_one_letter_code
_entity_poly.pdbx_strand_id
1 'polypeptide(L)'
;MKNLALLVILLFTISLTAQRTKIKNLYQNDNKIGIGTKTPDHLLTVKGTIHTREVLVDLDGALVPDYVFEKYFTNSSEINPDYNLLSLSAIETYIKEHHHLPGIPSANEIKSEGFSLKQMNLLLLEKIEELTIYTIEQQKEIDLLKEKLTDKEE
;
A
#
# COMPACT_ATOMS: atom_id res chain seq x y z
N MET A 1 -42.54 49.56 20.91
CA MET A 1 -41.35 49.48 20.01
C MET A 1 -40.05 49.17 20.73
N LYS A 2 -39.76 49.74 21.91
CA LYS A 2 -38.52 49.46 22.68
C LYS A 2 -38.33 47.98 23.09
N ASN A 3 -39.40 47.29 23.49
CA ASN A 3 -39.33 45.88 23.93
C ASN A 3 -39.12 44.89 22.77
N LEU A 4 -39.53 45.25 21.55
CA LEU A 4 -39.34 44.42 20.36
C LEU A 4 -37.88 44.48 19.88
N ALA A 5 -37.26 45.66 19.93
CA ALA A 5 -35.83 45.82 19.63
C ALA A 5 -34.93 45.05 20.61
N LEU A 6 -35.31 45.02 21.90
CA LEU A 6 -34.58 44.26 22.92
C LEU A 6 -34.61 42.75 22.66
N LEU A 7 -35.76 42.22 22.20
CA LEU A 7 -35.94 40.79 21.93
C LEU A 7 -35.22 40.34 20.65
N VAL A 8 -35.15 41.22 19.64
CA VAL A 8 -34.36 40.98 18.42
C VAL A 8 -32.86 40.98 18.71
N ILE A 9 -32.36 41.88 19.55
CA ILE A 9 -30.95 41.89 19.98
C ILE A 9 -30.64 40.63 20.78
N LEU A 10 -31.54 40.20 21.68
CA LEU A 10 -31.38 38.96 22.44
C LEU A 10 -31.29 37.73 21.51
N LEU A 11 -32.18 37.60 20.52
CA LEU A 11 -32.16 36.53 19.51
C LEU A 11 -30.90 36.57 18.63
N PHE A 12 -30.41 37.76 18.28
CA PHE A 12 -29.17 37.92 17.52
C PHE A 12 -27.96 37.49 18.36
N THR A 13 -27.92 37.80 19.66
CA THR A 13 -26.83 37.36 20.55
C THR A 13 -26.83 35.85 20.81
N ILE A 14 -27.99 35.22 20.94
CA ILE A 14 -28.10 33.75 21.12
C ILE A 14 -27.60 33.01 19.86
N SER A 15 -27.80 33.59 18.68
CA SER A 15 -27.36 33.00 17.40
C SER A 15 -25.84 33.03 17.21
N LEU A 16 -25.11 33.89 17.94
CA LEU A 16 -23.64 33.98 17.86
C LEU A 16 -22.90 33.06 18.86
N THR A 17 -23.59 32.43 19.81
CA THR A 17 -22.96 31.60 20.86
C THR A 17 -23.22 30.10 20.72
N ALA A 18 -23.50 29.60 19.51
CA ALA A 18 -23.36 28.17 19.23
C ALA A 18 -21.85 27.82 19.26
N GLN A 19 -21.31 27.71 20.47
CA GLN A 19 -19.92 27.41 20.72
C GLN A 19 -19.65 26.00 20.22
N ARG A 20 -19.12 25.88 18.99
CA ARG A 20 -18.52 24.65 18.48
C ARG A 20 -17.50 24.23 19.53
N THR A 21 -17.82 23.19 20.29
CA THR A 21 -16.87 22.56 21.19
C THR A 21 -15.70 22.07 20.33
N LYS A 22 -14.55 22.72 20.47
CA LYS A 22 -13.36 22.37 19.71
C LYS A 22 -12.89 21.00 20.19
N ILE A 23 -13.10 19.97 19.38
CA ILE A 23 -12.57 18.63 19.64
C ILE A 23 -11.04 18.76 19.72
N LYS A 24 -10.46 18.36 20.86
CA LYS A 24 -9.01 18.42 21.05
C LYS A 24 -8.33 17.54 20.00
N ASN A 25 -7.24 18.03 19.42
CA ASN A 25 -6.43 17.35 18.39
C ASN A 25 -7.12 17.08 17.04
N LEU A 26 -8.32 17.61 16.79
CA LEU A 26 -8.95 17.61 15.47
C LEU A 26 -8.83 19.00 14.83
N TYR A 27 -8.28 19.05 13.62
CA TYR A 27 -8.08 20.28 12.87
C TYR A 27 -8.72 20.15 11.49
N GLN A 28 -9.37 21.21 11.03
CA GLN A 28 -9.92 21.30 9.68
C GLN A 28 -9.21 22.44 8.96
N ASN A 29 -8.65 22.14 7.79
CA ASN A 29 -8.00 23.12 6.92
C ASN A 29 -8.29 22.76 5.47
N ASP A 30 -8.84 23.70 4.70
CA ASP A 30 -9.12 23.51 3.27
C ASP A 30 -9.83 22.18 2.92
N ASN A 31 -10.97 21.92 3.58
CA ASN A 31 -11.75 20.67 3.47
C ASN A 31 -11.02 19.36 3.87
N LYS A 32 -9.81 19.44 4.41
CA LYS A 32 -9.05 18.30 4.93
C LYS A 32 -9.20 18.20 6.45
N ILE A 33 -9.12 16.97 6.96
CA ILE A 33 -9.16 16.65 8.38
C ILE A 33 -7.78 16.20 8.84
N GLY A 34 -7.22 16.90 9.83
CA GLY A 34 -5.99 16.54 10.52
C GLY A 34 -6.26 16.06 11.94
N ILE A 35 -5.80 14.86 12.29
CA ILE A 35 -5.77 14.36 13.67
C ILE A 35 -4.32 14.47 14.17
N GLY A 36 -4.08 15.32 15.17
CA GLY A 36 -2.72 15.56 15.69
C GLY A 36 -1.84 16.47 14.81
N THR A 37 -2.37 17.00 13.70
CA THR A 37 -1.66 17.96 12.82
C THR A 37 -2.56 19.09 12.36
N LYS A 38 -2.02 20.32 12.29
CA LYS A 38 -2.71 21.51 11.77
C LYS A 38 -2.55 21.68 10.25
N THR A 39 -1.63 20.92 9.67
CA THR A 39 -1.25 20.99 8.26
C THR A 39 -1.52 19.63 7.63
N PRO A 40 -2.79 19.21 7.48
CA PRO A 40 -3.13 17.99 6.77
C PRO A 40 -2.76 18.12 5.29
N ASP A 41 -2.11 17.09 4.75
CA ASP A 41 -1.70 16.97 3.36
C ASP A 41 -2.72 16.19 2.51
N HIS A 42 -3.47 15.29 3.12
CA HIS A 42 -4.52 14.47 2.51
C HIS A 42 -5.90 14.79 3.10
N LEU A 43 -6.98 14.25 2.51
CA LEU A 43 -8.35 14.42 3.04
C LEU A 43 -8.46 14.01 4.52
N LEU A 44 -7.72 12.97 4.91
CA LEU A 44 -7.50 12.57 6.29
C LEU A 44 -6.00 12.37 6.52
N THR A 45 -5.39 13.20 7.36
CA THR A 45 -4.00 13.03 7.82
C THR A 45 -3.99 12.76 9.33
N VAL A 46 -3.40 11.64 9.75
CA VAL A 46 -3.25 11.28 11.17
C VAL A 46 -1.77 11.33 11.54
N LYS A 47 -1.38 12.31 12.36
CA LYS A 47 -0.03 12.39 12.93
C LYS A 47 0.03 11.58 14.22
N GLY A 48 0.04 10.26 14.08
CA GLY A 48 0.02 9.29 15.18
C GLY A 48 -0.31 7.89 14.67
N THR A 49 -0.71 7.00 15.57
CA THR A 49 -1.11 5.63 15.25
C THR A 49 -2.62 5.50 15.11
N ILE A 50 -3.08 4.74 14.11
CA ILE A 50 -4.49 4.35 13.97
C ILE A 50 -4.65 2.95 14.55
N HIS A 51 -5.45 2.81 15.61
CA HIS A 51 -5.88 1.49 16.11
C HIS A 51 -7.27 1.20 15.55
N THR A 52 -7.35 0.22 14.66
CA THR A 52 -8.57 -0.24 14.02
C THR A 52 -8.62 -1.76 14.04
N ARG A 53 -9.82 -2.33 13.86
CA ARG A 53 -9.99 -3.78 13.70
C ARG A 53 -9.61 -4.25 12.31
N GLU A 54 -9.90 -3.43 11.30
CA GLU A 54 -9.71 -3.76 9.90
C GLU A 54 -9.50 -2.48 9.09
N VAL A 55 -8.77 -2.61 7.98
CA VAL A 55 -8.65 -1.58 6.95
C VAL A 55 -9.01 -2.24 5.63
N LEU A 56 -10.17 -1.88 5.08
CA LEU A 56 -10.55 -2.23 3.72
C LEU A 56 -9.94 -1.19 2.78
N VAL A 57 -9.17 -1.66 1.79
CA VAL A 57 -8.49 -0.80 0.82
C VAL A 57 -9.04 -1.11 -0.55
N ASP A 58 -9.76 -0.16 -1.14
CA ASP A 58 -10.31 -0.34 -2.47
C ASP A 58 -9.20 -0.37 -3.52
N LEU A 59 -9.25 -1.41 -4.36
CA LEU A 59 -8.26 -1.68 -5.38
C LEU A 59 -8.66 -1.11 -6.75
N ASP A 60 -9.64 -0.21 -6.83
CA ASP A 60 -10.16 0.31 -8.11
C ASP A 60 -9.02 0.68 -9.09
N GLY A 61 -8.93 -0.09 -10.18
CA GLY A 61 -7.94 0.07 -11.25
C GLY A 61 -6.52 -0.45 -10.94
N ALA A 62 -6.26 -1.01 -9.77
CA ALA A 62 -4.98 -1.62 -9.45
C ALA A 62 -4.89 -3.04 -10.04
N LEU A 63 -3.71 -3.36 -10.58
CA LEU A 63 -3.43 -4.69 -11.12
C LEU A 63 -3.13 -5.65 -9.96
N VAL A 64 -3.95 -6.68 -9.82
CA VAL A 64 -3.63 -7.83 -8.97
C VAL A 64 -2.57 -8.66 -9.71
N PRO A 65 -1.52 -9.13 -9.04
CA PRO A 65 -0.34 -9.69 -9.69
C PRO A 65 -0.50 -11.08 -10.30
N ASP A 66 -1.72 -11.57 -10.53
CA ASP A 66 -1.99 -12.83 -11.24
C ASP A 66 -1.25 -12.94 -12.60
N TYR A 67 -0.86 -11.79 -13.19
CA TYR A 67 0.01 -11.72 -14.35
C TYR A 67 1.35 -12.46 -14.19
N VAL A 68 1.84 -12.68 -12.97
CA VAL A 68 3.07 -13.43 -12.71
C VAL A 68 2.88 -14.88 -13.14
N PHE A 69 1.79 -15.50 -12.73
CA PHE A 69 1.44 -16.86 -13.11
C PHE A 69 1.00 -16.96 -14.57
N GLU A 70 0.20 -16.01 -15.07
CA GLU A 70 -0.16 -15.98 -16.49
C GLU A 70 1.10 -15.98 -17.36
N LYS A 71 2.04 -15.09 -17.06
CA LYS A 71 3.30 -14.96 -17.79
C LYS A 71 4.10 -16.26 -17.74
N TYR A 72 4.21 -16.89 -16.58
CA TYR A 72 4.96 -18.13 -16.42
C TYR A 72 4.35 -19.31 -17.19
N PHE A 73 3.03 -19.53 -17.08
CA PHE A 73 2.38 -20.72 -17.64
C PHE A 73 1.95 -20.55 -19.10
N THR A 74 1.67 -19.33 -19.55
CA THR A 74 1.16 -19.05 -20.90
C THR A 74 2.13 -18.27 -21.78
N ASN A 75 3.25 -17.80 -21.21
CA ASN A 75 4.24 -16.92 -21.85
C ASN A 75 3.71 -15.50 -22.17
N SER A 76 2.48 -15.17 -21.77
CA SER A 76 1.82 -13.88 -21.95
C SER A 76 0.99 -13.51 -20.71
N SER A 77 0.63 -12.25 -20.54
CA SER A 77 -0.40 -11.84 -19.57
C SER A 77 -1.31 -10.82 -20.22
N GLU A 78 -2.61 -10.96 -20.01
CA GLU A 78 -3.60 -9.96 -20.45
C GLU A 78 -3.65 -8.77 -19.49
N ILE A 79 -3.43 -9.03 -18.21
CA ILE A 79 -3.44 -8.04 -17.13
C ILE A 79 -2.22 -7.13 -17.22
N ASN A 80 -1.03 -7.69 -17.50
CA ASN A 80 0.21 -6.93 -17.67
C ASN A 80 1.08 -7.50 -18.81
N PRO A 81 0.86 -7.07 -20.07
CA PRO A 81 1.58 -7.58 -21.24
C PRO A 81 3.10 -7.37 -21.20
N ASP A 82 3.54 -6.30 -20.53
CA ASP A 82 4.95 -5.91 -20.42
C ASP A 82 5.67 -6.59 -19.25
N TYR A 83 4.95 -7.38 -18.44
CA TYR A 83 5.56 -8.07 -17.30
C TYR A 83 6.59 -9.11 -17.75
N ASN A 84 7.75 -9.08 -17.09
CA ASN A 84 8.83 -10.01 -17.33
C ASN A 84 9.35 -10.58 -16.01
N LEU A 85 9.18 -11.89 -15.84
CA LEU A 85 9.77 -12.62 -14.72
C LEU A 85 11.30 -12.67 -14.88
N LEU A 86 12.03 -12.09 -13.95
CA LEU A 86 13.49 -12.07 -13.98
C LEU A 86 14.07 -13.45 -13.65
N SER A 87 15.29 -13.74 -14.07
CA SER A 87 16.00 -14.93 -13.60
C SER A 87 16.59 -14.69 -12.21
N LEU A 88 16.81 -15.76 -11.43
CA LEU A 88 17.48 -15.65 -10.12
C LEU A 88 18.87 -15.00 -10.22
N SER A 89 19.60 -15.19 -11.32
CA SER A 89 20.90 -14.56 -11.56
C SER A 89 20.78 -13.04 -11.81
N ALA A 90 19.75 -12.61 -12.55
CA ALA A 90 19.47 -11.18 -12.75
C ALA A 90 19.05 -10.52 -11.42
N ILE A 91 18.22 -11.21 -10.63
CA ILE A 91 17.82 -10.76 -9.29
C ILE A 91 19.03 -10.64 -8.37
N GLU A 92 19.91 -11.64 -8.34
CA GLU A 92 21.14 -11.61 -7.54
C GLU A 92 22.02 -10.42 -7.91
N THR A 93 22.17 -10.15 -9.20
CA THR A 93 22.95 -9.00 -9.71
C THR A 93 22.34 -7.69 -9.21
N TYR A 94 21.03 -7.53 -9.34
CA TYR A 94 20.31 -6.34 -8.87
C TYR A 94 20.46 -6.15 -7.35
N ILE A 95 20.29 -7.21 -6.55
CA ILE A 95 20.39 -7.15 -5.09
C ILE A 95 21.82 -6.78 -4.65
N LYS A 96 22.84 -7.30 -5.34
CA LYS A 96 24.24 -6.95 -5.05
C LYS A 96 24.52 -5.47 -5.27
N GLU A 97 23.92 -4.86 -6.29
CA GLU A 97 24.10 -3.45 -6.64
C GLU A 97 23.24 -2.50 -5.79
N HIS A 98 21.96 -2.84 -5.59
CA HIS A 98 20.97 -1.92 -5.01
C HIS A 98 20.58 -2.23 -3.56
N HIS A 99 20.90 -3.42 -3.05
CA HIS A 99 20.58 -3.88 -1.69
C HIS A 99 19.07 -3.90 -1.34
N HIS A 100 18.20 -3.98 -2.34
CA HIS A 100 16.78 -4.27 -2.21
C HIS A 100 16.28 -5.07 -3.43
N LEU A 101 15.05 -5.58 -3.37
CA LEU A 101 14.46 -6.33 -4.48
C LEU A 101 14.05 -5.41 -5.65
N PRO A 102 14.10 -5.90 -6.91
CA PRO A 102 13.53 -5.19 -8.04
C PRO A 102 12.05 -4.85 -7.81
N GLY A 103 11.66 -3.62 -8.14
CA GLY A 103 10.29 -3.12 -7.98
C GLY A 103 9.91 -2.73 -6.54
N ILE A 104 10.74 -3.03 -5.53
CA ILE A 104 10.54 -2.60 -4.15
C ILE A 104 11.35 -1.33 -3.89
N PRO A 105 10.72 -0.22 -3.44
CA PRO A 105 11.44 0.99 -3.08
C PRO A 105 12.48 0.75 -1.97
N SER A 106 13.59 1.47 -2.07
CA SER A 106 14.68 1.45 -1.10
C SER A 106 14.23 2.01 0.25
N ALA A 107 14.94 1.64 1.31
CA ALA A 107 14.65 2.15 2.65
C ALA A 107 14.71 3.69 2.74
N ASN A 108 15.54 4.34 1.92
CA ASN A 108 15.63 5.79 1.87
C ASN A 108 14.39 6.42 1.25
N GLU A 109 13.89 5.87 0.14
CA GLU A 109 12.66 6.33 -0.52
C GLU A 109 11.45 6.16 0.41
N ILE A 110 11.32 5.00 1.06
CA ILE A 110 10.26 4.74 2.05
C ILE A 110 10.31 5.74 3.20
N LYS A 111 11.51 6.10 3.65
CA LYS A 111 11.69 7.05 4.76
C LYS A 111 11.33 8.49 4.36
N SER A 112 11.62 8.90 3.13
CA SER A 112 11.34 10.27 2.66
C SER A 112 9.89 10.46 2.23
N GLU A 113 9.31 9.50 1.53
CA GLU A 113 8.01 9.64 0.86
C GLU A 113 6.88 8.90 1.60
N GLY A 114 7.23 8.05 2.56
CA GLY A 114 6.29 7.11 3.17
C GLY A 114 5.97 5.97 2.20
N PHE A 115 4.91 5.23 2.49
CA PHE A 115 4.49 4.13 1.64
C PHE A 115 2.97 3.92 1.66
N SER A 116 2.39 3.64 0.50
CA SER A 116 0.97 3.29 0.38
C SER A 116 0.70 1.84 0.78
N LEU A 117 -0.14 1.61 1.81
CA LEU A 117 -0.52 0.26 2.25
C LEU A 117 -1.04 -0.61 1.09
N LYS A 118 -1.84 -0.01 0.19
CA LYS A 118 -2.35 -0.68 -1.02
C LYS A 118 -1.21 -1.23 -1.87
N GLN A 119 -0.30 -0.34 -2.23
CA GLN A 119 0.80 -0.65 -3.13
C GLN A 119 1.75 -1.67 -2.51
N MET A 120 1.94 -1.64 -1.18
CA MET A 120 2.90 -2.54 -0.52
C MET A 120 2.36 -3.94 -0.56
N ASN A 121 1.08 -4.10 -0.24
CA ASN A 121 0.43 -5.41 -0.28
C ASN A 121 0.43 -6.00 -1.69
N LEU A 122 0.21 -5.19 -2.73
CA LEU A 122 0.29 -5.65 -4.12
C LEU A 122 1.71 -6.07 -4.51
N LEU A 123 2.72 -5.26 -4.19
CA LEU A 123 4.12 -5.60 -4.46
C LEU A 123 4.58 -6.84 -3.68
N LEU A 124 4.17 -6.97 -2.42
CA LEU A 124 4.48 -8.16 -1.61
C LEU A 124 3.83 -9.41 -2.21
N LEU A 125 2.58 -9.31 -2.68
CA LEU A 125 1.90 -10.42 -3.34
C LEU A 125 2.63 -10.81 -4.64
N GLU A 126 3.03 -9.83 -5.46
CA GLU A 126 3.84 -10.07 -6.66
C GLU A 126 5.13 -10.83 -6.34
N LYS A 127 5.88 -10.38 -5.31
CA LYS A 127 7.11 -11.07 -4.89
C LYS A 127 6.85 -12.48 -4.34
N ILE A 128 5.72 -12.71 -3.67
CA ILE A 128 5.32 -14.04 -3.18
C ILE A 128 5.02 -14.97 -4.35
N GLU A 129 4.33 -14.49 -5.39
CA GLU A 129 4.05 -15.28 -6.59
C GLU A 129 5.34 -15.61 -7.36
N GLU A 130 6.24 -14.64 -7.53
CA GLU A 130 7.57 -14.86 -8.11
C GLU A 130 8.35 -15.93 -7.33
N LEU A 131 8.41 -15.79 -6.00
CA LEU A 131 9.09 -16.76 -5.13
C LEU A 131 8.47 -18.16 -5.24
N THR A 132 7.15 -18.25 -5.37
CA THR A 132 6.43 -19.51 -5.55
C THR A 132 6.85 -20.18 -6.87
N ILE A 133 6.96 -19.42 -7.96
CA ILE A 133 7.47 -19.93 -9.24
C ILE A 133 8.90 -20.44 -9.10
N TYR A 134 9.82 -19.66 -8.53
CA TYR A 134 11.20 -20.11 -8.35
C TYR A 134 11.30 -21.37 -7.49
N THR A 135 10.46 -21.49 -6.46
CA THR A 135 10.41 -22.68 -5.59
C THR A 135 9.94 -23.91 -6.36
N ILE A 136 8.94 -23.77 -7.25
CA ILE A 136 8.47 -24.84 -8.12
C ILE A 136 9.59 -25.29 -9.06
N GLU A 137 10.34 -24.35 -9.66
CA GLU A 137 11.46 -24.68 -10.55
C GLU A 137 12.59 -25.40 -9.82
N GLN A 138 12.96 -24.90 -8.65
CA GLN A 138 13.97 -25.53 -7.79
C GLN A 138 13.55 -26.95 -7.39
N GLN A 139 12.28 -27.16 -7.04
CA GLN A 139 11.78 -28.49 -6.69
C GLN A 139 11.87 -29.46 -7.87
N LYS A 140 11.52 -29.02 -9.10
CA LYS A 140 11.69 -29.83 -10.32
C LYS A 140 13.15 -30.21 -10.55
N GLU A 141 14.08 -29.27 -10.36
CA GLU A 141 15.51 -29.56 -10.50
C GLU A 141 16.00 -30.57 -9.46
N ILE A 142 15.57 -30.42 -8.20
CA ILE A 142 15.90 -31.35 -7.12
C ILE A 142 15.41 -32.77 -7.44
N ASP A 143 14.19 -32.91 -7.96
CA ASP A 143 13.63 -34.22 -8.26
C ASP A 143 14.35 -34.89 -9.44
N LEU A 144 14.71 -34.12 -10.48
CA LEU A 144 15.55 -34.59 -11.58
C LEU A 144 16.95 -35.02 -11.11
N LEU A 145 17.54 -34.30 -10.15
CA LEU A 145 18.82 -34.66 -9.57
C LEU A 145 18.73 -35.97 -8.77
N LYS A 146 17.64 -36.20 -8.02
CA LYS A 146 17.41 -37.44 -7.27
C LYS A 146 17.22 -38.65 -8.18
N GLU A 147 16.47 -38.50 -9.27
CA GLU A 147 16.27 -39.56 -10.28
C GLU A 147 17.63 -40.01 -10.85
N LYS A 148 18.45 -39.05 -11.31
CA LYS A 148 19.80 -39.32 -11.85
C LYS A 148 20.78 -39.94 -10.86
N LEU A 149 20.56 -39.76 -9.55
CA LEU A 149 21.38 -40.40 -8.52
C LEU A 149 20.97 -41.86 -8.33
N THR A 150 19.66 -42.13 -8.33
CA THR A 150 19.10 -43.50 -8.25
C THR A 150 19.55 -44.35 -9.44
N ASP A 151 19.45 -43.82 -10.66
CA ASP A 151 19.85 -44.52 -11.90
C ASP A 151 21.35 -44.85 -11.99
N LYS A 152 22.19 -44.21 -11.17
CA LYS A 152 23.65 -44.47 -11.13
C LYS A 152 24.03 -45.52 -10.08
N GLU A 153 23.12 -45.86 -9.18
CA GLU A 153 23.31 -46.86 -8.13
C GLU A 153 22.80 -48.25 -8.56
N GLU A 154 21.99 -48.34 -9.62
CA GLU A 154 21.60 -49.57 -10.32
C GLU A 154 22.60 -49.97 -11.43
#